data_AF-A0A1I4F0W2-F1
#
_entry.id   AF-A0A1I4F0W2-F1
#
_cell.length_a   1.000
_cell.length_b   1.000
_cell.length_c   1.000
_cell.angle_alpha   90.00
_cell.angle_beta   90.00
_cell.angle_gamma   90.00
#
_symmetry.space_group_name_H-M   'P 1'
#
loop_
_entity.id
_entity.type
_entity.pdbx_description
1 polymer ?
#
loop_
_entity_poly.entity_id
_entity_poly.type
_entity_poly.pdbx_seq_one_letter_code
_entity_poly.pdbx_strand_id
1 'polypeptide(L)'
;MPPAYVKPYVKRGKNDAVDAAAICEAVTRPTMRFVVMKSAEQQAALSLHWTSNLLVKQRTQLVNMIRGLLSEFGMDIPEGLERALRAFQVLTEAYPAFAK
;
A
#
# COMPACT_ATOMS: atom_id res chain seq x y z
N MET A 1 -19.62 -11.27 4.93
CA MET A 1 -20.23 -11.86 3.71
C MET A 1 -19.26 -11.64 2.55
N PRO A 2 -18.95 -12.65 1.72
CA PRO A 2 -18.06 -12.48 0.57
C PRO A 2 -18.60 -11.43 -0.43
N PRO A 3 -17.78 -10.49 -0.95
CA PRO A 3 -18.25 -9.47 -1.90
C PRO A 3 -18.88 -10.04 -3.17
N ALA A 4 -18.41 -11.21 -3.63
CA ALA A 4 -18.97 -11.92 -4.77
C ALA A 4 -20.45 -12.30 -4.58
N TYR A 5 -20.90 -12.51 -3.34
CA TYR A 5 -22.29 -12.89 -3.03
C TYR A 5 -23.21 -11.66 -2.94
N VAL A 6 -22.65 -10.46 -2.80
CA VAL A 6 -23.39 -9.19 -2.80
C VAL A 6 -23.61 -8.69 -4.22
N LYS A 7 -22.63 -8.92 -5.11
CA LYS A 7 -22.62 -8.42 -6.49
C LYS A 7 -23.94 -8.62 -7.27
N PRO A 8 -24.65 -9.77 -7.17
CA PRO A 8 -25.94 -9.94 -7.87
C PRO A 8 -27.06 -8.99 -7.43
N TYR A 9 -26.94 -8.39 -6.24
CA TYR A 9 -27.94 -7.48 -5.65
C TYR A 9 -27.62 -6.00 -5.90
N VAL A 10 -26.45 -5.70 -6.50
CA VAL A 10 -26.04 -4.33 -6.83
C VAL A 10 -26.81 -3.85 -8.06
N LYS A 11 -27.62 -2.80 -7.89
CA LYS A 11 -28.38 -2.17 -8.99
C LYS A 11 -27.43 -1.34 -9.87
N ARG A 12 -27.89 -0.95 -11.07
CA ARG A 12 -27.08 -0.15 -12.00
C ARG A 12 -26.67 1.20 -11.38
N GLY A 13 -25.44 1.61 -11.66
CA GLY A 13 -24.84 2.86 -11.14
C GLY A 13 -24.13 2.62 -9.81
N LYS A 14 -22.80 2.76 -9.83
CA LYS A 14 -21.97 2.56 -8.63
C LYS A 14 -22.06 3.80 -7.74
N ASN A 15 -22.73 3.68 -6.60
CA ASN A 15 -22.69 4.64 -5.52
C ASN A 15 -22.87 3.91 -4.17
N ASP A 16 -22.45 4.54 -3.08
CA ASP A 16 -22.43 3.92 -1.76
C ASP A 16 -23.85 3.54 -1.27
N ALA A 17 -24.87 4.29 -1.66
CA ALA A 17 -26.26 4.02 -1.30
C ALA A 17 -26.77 2.71 -1.93
N VAL A 18 -26.41 2.45 -3.20
CA VAL A 18 -26.74 1.22 -3.92
C VAL A 18 -25.99 0.04 -3.33
N ASP A 19 -24.70 0.21 -3.00
CA ASP A 19 -23.89 -0.84 -2.37
C ASP A 19 -24.44 -1.21 -0.98
N ALA A 20 -24.83 -0.22 -0.17
CA ALA A 20 -25.46 -0.45 1.13
C ALA A 20 -26.80 -1.20 0.99
N ALA A 21 -27.66 -0.78 0.04
CA ALA A 21 -28.93 -1.46 -0.23
C ALA A 21 -28.73 -2.91 -0.68
N ALA A 22 -27.73 -3.17 -1.54
CA ALA A 22 -27.38 -4.50 -2.00
C ALA A 22 -26.89 -5.40 -0.86
N ILE A 23 -26.09 -4.86 0.07
CA ILE A 23 -25.67 -5.59 1.28
C ILE A 23 -26.88 -5.95 2.13
N CYS A 24 -27.75 -4.99 2.44
CA CYS A 24 -28.96 -5.23 3.23
C CYS A 24 -29.85 -6.30 2.58
N GLU A 25 -30.03 -6.25 1.27
CA GLU A 25 -30.81 -7.26 0.55
C GLU A 25 -30.15 -8.65 0.61
N ALA A 26 -28.84 -8.72 0.36
CA ALA A 26 -28.08 -9.97 0.39
C ALA A 26 -28.12 -10.63 1.78
N VAL A 27 -28.02 -9.84 2.86
CA VAL A 27 -28.05 -10.32 4.25
C VAL A 27 -29.35 -11.08 4.58
N THR A 28 -30.48 -10.73 3.94
CA THR A 28 -31.77 -11.39 4.20
C THR A 28 -31.91 -12.78 3.58
N ARG A 29 -30.97 -13.21 2.72
CA ARG A 29 -31.09 -14.47 2.00
C ARG A 29 -30.81 -15.67 2.93
N PRO A 30 -31.68 -16.69 2.98
CA PRO A 30 -31.55 -17.80 3.93
C PRO A 30 -30.31 -18.67 3.69
N THR A 31 -29.80 -18.69 2.46
CA THR A 31 -28.58 -19.41 2.08
C THR A 31 -27.31 -18.58 2.25
N MET A 32 -27.39 -17.38 2.84
CA MET A 32 -26.27 -16.47 2.92
C MET A 32 -25.18 -16.98 3.87
N ARG A 33 -23.92 -16.93 3.41
CA ARG A 33 -22.76 -17.31 4.22
C ARG A 33 -22.02 -16.06 4.68
N PHE A 34 -21.85 -15.96 6.00
CA PHE A 34 -21.08 -14.90 6.61
C PHE A 34 -19.61 -15.30 6.73
N VAL A 35 -18.75 -14.28 6.68
CA VAL A 35 -17.33 -14.46 7.00
C VAL A 35 -17.20 -14.15 8.47
N VAL A 36 -16.39 -14.93 9.18
CA VAL A 36 -16.14 -14.73 10.61
C VAL A 36 -15.56 -13.34 10.84
N MET A 37 -16.05 -12.65 11.87
CA MET A 37 -15.47 -11.39 12.34
C MET A 37 -14.04 -11.66 12.80
N LYS A 38 -13.08 -10.86 12.34
CA LYS A 38 -11.70 -10.99 12.78
C LYS A 38 -11.63 -10.71 14.28
N SER A 39 -10.86 -11.52 14.99
CA SER A 39 -10.45 -11.19 16.36
C SER A 39 -9.54 -9.96 16.36
N ALA A 40 -9.44 -9.29 17.51
CA ALA A 40 -8.58 -8.12 17.67
C ALA A 40 -7.11 -8.48 17.36
N GLU A 41 -6.67 -9.67 17.76
CA GLU A 41 -5.33 -10.21 17.54
C GLU A 41 -5.06 -10.43 16.06
N GLN A 42 -6.01 -11.01 15.32
CA GLN A 42 -5.91 -11.19 13.87
C GLN A 42 -5.84 -9.85 13.13
N GLN A 43 -6.65 -8.87 13.55
CA GLN A 43 -6.62 -7.54 12.96
C GLN A 43 -5.30 -6.82 13.27
N ALA A 44 -4.78 -6.93 14.49
CA ALA A 44 -3.49 -6.36 14.88
C ALA A 44 -2.33 -6.94 14.06
N ALA A 45 -2.29 -8.27 13.89
CA ALA A 45 -1.27 -8.93 13.06
C ALA A 45 -1.30 -8.44 11.60
N LEU A 46 -2.49 -8.29 11.01
CA LEU A 46 -2.63 -7.74 9.66
C LEU A 46 -2.18 -6.28 9.56
N SER A 47 -2.52 -5.45 10.56
CA SER A 47 -2.09 -4.06 10.63
C SER A 47 -0.56 -3.95 10.67
N LEU A 48 0.12 -4.80 11.44
CA LEU A 48 1.60 -4.83 11.47
C LEU A 48 2.19 -5.16 10.10
N HIS A 49 1.68 -6.20 9.44
CA HIS A 49 2.13 -6.57 8.09
C HIS A 49 1.93 -5.43 7.07
N TRP A 50 0.79 -4.73 7.13
CA TRP A 50 0.53 -3.59 6.25
C TRP A 50 1.46 -2.43 6.52
N THR A 51 1.71 -2.09 7.79
CA THR A 51 2.67 -1.05 8.17
C THR A 51 4.07 -1.38 7.66
N SER A 52 4.55 -2.61 7.84
CA SER A 52 5.85 -3.04 7.30
C SER A 52 5.90 -2.91 5.76
N ASN A 53 4.86 -3.34 5.06
CA ASN A 53 4.78 -3.21 3.61
C ASN A 53 4.76 -1.75 3.15
N LEU A 54 4.05 -0.87 3.86
CA LEU A 54 4.01 0.56 3.57
C LEU A 54 5.40 1.18 3.73
N LEU A 55 6.09 0.89 4.82
CA LEU A 55 7.45 1.40 5.06
C LEU A 55 8.44 0.95 3.99
N VAL A 56 8.37 -0.31 3.54
CA VAL A 56 9.21 -0.80 2.43
C VAL A 56 8.94 -0.05 1.13
N LYS A 57 7.66 0.21 0.81
CA LYS A 57 7.27 0.99 -0.38
C LYS A 57 7.75 2.44 -0.28
N GLN A 58 7.49 3.11 0.85
CA GLN A 58 7.92 4.49 1.08
C GLN A 58 9.44 4.64 0.98
N ARG A 59 10.20 3.72 1.59
CA ARG A 59 11.67 3.67 1.45
C ARG A 59 12.10 3.56 -0.01
N THR A 60 11.46 2.70 -0.78
CA THR A 60 11.77 2.52 -2.21
C THR A 60 11.42 3.76 -3.03
N GLN A 61 10.28 4.40 -2.74
CA GLN A 61 9.85 5.64 -3.38
C GLN A 61 10.83 6.78 -3.12
N LEU A 62 11.27 6.96 -1.87
CA LEU A 62 12.25 7.99 -1.51
C LEU A 62 13.58 7.78 -2.22
N VAL A 63 14.09 6.55 -2.26
CA VAL A 63 15.32 6.23 -2.99
C VAL A 63 15.17 6.51 -4.49
N ASN A 64 14.02 6.15 -5.09
CA ASN A 64 13.77 6.41 -6.50
C ASN A 64 13.65 7.91 -6.81
N MET A 65 13.04 8.68 -5.91
CA MET A 65 12.95 10.13 -6.01
C MET A 65 14.34 10.78 -5.97
N ILE A 66 15.18 10.41 -5.00
CA ILE A 66 16.55 10.93 -4.90
C ILE A 66 17.36 10.55 -6.14
N ARG A 67 17.23 9.32 -6.65
CA ARG A 67 17.89 8.92 -7.90
C ARG A 67 17.45 9.78 -9.08
N GLY A 68 16.14 10.06 -9.21
CA GLY A 68 15.63 10.95 -10.25
C GLY A 68 16.24 12.35 -10.17
N LEU A 69 16.28 12.94 -8.97
CA LEU A 69 16.89 14.26 -8.76
C LEU A 69 18.38 14.28 -9.09
N LEU A 70 19.14 13.27 -8.67
CA LEU A 70 20.58 13.20 -8.96
C LEU A 70 20.87 12.99 -10.45
N SER A 71 19.99 12.28 -11.16
CA SER A 71 20.10 12.09 -12.61
C SER A 71 19.98 13.41 -13.38
N GLU A 72 19.20 14.39 -12.89
CA GLU A 72 19.16 15.75 -13.48
C GLU A 72 20.53 16.45 -13.44
N PHE A 73 21.41 16.07 -12.50
CA PHE A 73 22.79 16.54 -12.40
C PHE A 73 23.81 15.60 -13.06
N GLY A 74 23.35 14.62 -13.84
CA GLY A 74 24.21 13.65 -14.54
C GLY A 74 24.79 12.55 -13.66
N MET A 75 24.25 12.35 -12.45
CA MET A 75 24.71 11.32 -11.53
C MET A 75 23.81 10.08 -11.60
N ASP A 76 24.30 9.03 -12.25
CA ASP A 76 23.57 7.76 -12.37
C ASP A 76 23.81 6.86 -11.17
N ILE A 77 22.78 6.68 -10.33
CA ILE A 77 22.83 5.83 -9.14
C ILE A 77 22.27 4.43 -9.47
N PRO A 78 22.97 3.34 -9.13
CA PRO A 78 22.50 1.99 -9.42
C PRO A 78 21.15 1.66 -8.75
N GLU A 79 20.39 0.78 -9.39
CA GLU A 79 19.17 0.22 -8.80
C GLU A 79 19.47 -0.66 -7.57
N GLY A 80 18.50 -0.70 -6.65
CA GLY A 80 18.58 -1.46 -5.41
C GLY A 80 18.96 -0.60 -4.20
N LEU A 81 18.30 -0.88 -3.07
CA LEU A 81 18.43 -0.08 -1.84
C LEU A 81 19.87 0.01 -1.33
N GLU A 82 20.54 -1.13 -1.15
CA GLU A 82 21.89 -1.14 -0.59
C GLU A 82 22.93 -0.46 -1.48
N ARG A 83 22.75 -0.57 -2.80
CA ARG A 83 23.65 0.06 -3.77
C ARG A 83 23.43 1.57 -3.79
N ALA A 84 22.17 2.00 -3.76
CA ALA A 84 21.82 3.41 -3.65
C ALA A 84 22.31 4.03 -2.34
N LEU A 85 22.12 3.37 -1.20
CA LEU A 85 22.62 3.86 0.10
C LEU A 85 24.14 3.99 0.14
N ARG A 86 24.88 3.02 -0.42
CA ARG A 86 26.34 3.12 -0.55
C ARG A 86 26.76 4.29 -1.45
N ALA A 87 26.09 4.47 -2.58
CA ALA A 87 26.35 5.60 -3.47
C ALA A 87 26.07 6.95 -2.78
N PHE A 88 24.98 7.05 -2.01
CA PHE A 88 24.66 8.25 -1.24
C PHE A 88 25.71 8.54 -0.16
N GLN A 89 26.21 7.53 0.55
CA GLN A 89 27.30 7.70 1.51
C GLN A 89 28.54 8.31 0.85
N VAL A 90 28.99 7.72 -0.26
CA VAL A 90 30.16 8.23 -1.02
C VAL A 90 29.93 9.66 -1.51
N LEU A 91 28.73 9.98 -2.02
CA LEU A 91 28.40 11.33 -2.46
C LEU A 91 28.41 12.34 -1.31
N THR A 92 27.91 11.94 -0.14
CA THR A 92 27.85 12.81 1.04
C THR A 92 29.26 13.08 1.59
N GLU A 93 30.16 12.09 1.53
CA GLU A 93 31.58 12.24 1.87
C GLU A 93 32.32 13.13 0.87
N ALA A 94 32.07 12.95 -0.44
CA ALA A 94 32.68 13.76 -1.49
C ALA A 94 32.20 15.22 -1.47
N TYR A 95 30.96 15.45 -1.04
CA TYR A 95 30.31 16.76 -1.01
C TYR A 95 29.67 17.01 0.37
N PRO A 96 30.47 17.42 1.37
CA PRO A 96 29.99 17.60 2.75
C PRO A 96 28.89 18.66 2.91
N ALA A 97 28.66 19.49 1.88
CA ALA A 97 27.52 20.41 1.82
C ALA A 97 26.15 19.70 1.89
N PHE A 98 26.07 18.41 1.51
CA PHE A 98 24.84 17.61 1.57
C PHE A 98 24.62 16.89 2.92
N ALA A 99 25.57 16.94 3.85
CA ALA A 99 25.55 16.18 5.11
C ALA A 99 24.78 16.86 6.27
N LYS A 100 24.05 17.95 6.00
CA LYS A 100 23.37 18.76 7.03
C LYS A 100 21.98 18.25 7.38
#